data_AF-A0A2T6KQY2-F1
#
_entry.id   AF-A0A2T6KQY2-F1
#
_cell.length_a   1.000
_cell.length_b   1.000
_cell.length_c   1.000
_cell.angle_alpha   90.00
_cell.angle_beta   90.00
_cell.angle_gamma   90.00
#
_symmetry.space_group_name_H-M   'P 1'
#
loop_
_entity.id
_entity.type
_entity.pdbx_description
1 polymer ?
#
loop_
_entity_poly.entity_id
_entity_poly.type
_entity_poly.pdbx_seq_one_letter_code
_entity_poly.pdbx_strand_id
1 'polypeptide(L)'
;MITFALAVFFLIATPGPGVLSTAGVGAGYGFGKGLRYVAGLFLGTNIVALGVITGLAAIVLSVPVIRWVLMAASLLYLLYLAARIAFAGSKIAFIAATVAPGIGAGVLLQAINPKAYAVNTSLFTGFPYAPENLTYETITKLLIVNAIWIPIHLAWLWAGASLHRLNLSDSAQRKINYAMAASMLAVVALALISGLRAA
;
A
#
# COMPACT_ATOMS: atom_id res chain seq x y z
N MET A 1 -11.45 -20.70 8.27
CA MET A 1 -11.99 -19.35 8.02
C MET A 1 -11.52 -18.31 9.04
N ILE A 2 -11.71 -18.50 10.36
CA ILE A 2 -11.27 -17.52 11.38
C ILE A 2 -9.76 -17.27 11.33
N THR A 3 -8.94 -18.32 11.26
CA THR A 3 -7.48 -18.21 11.12
C THR A 3 -7.06 -17.38 9.90
N PHE A 4 -7.75 -17.59 8.76
CA PHE A 4 -7.53 -16.80 7.56
C PHE A 4 -7.89 -15.33 7.78
N ALA A 5 -9.06 -15.03 8.36
CA ALA A 5 -9.46 -13.66 8.66
C ALA A 5 -8.48 -12.94 9.61
N LEU A 6 -7.96 -13.64 10.63
CA LEU A 6 -6.92 -13.09 11.52
C LEU A 6 -5.61 -12.84 10.77
N ALA A 7 -5.19 -13.77 9.91
CA ALA A 7 -4.00 -13.59 9.08
C ALA A 7 -4.14 -12.37 8.15
N VAL A 8 -5.30 -12.21 7.51
CA VAL A 8 -5.64 -11.03 6.70
C VAL A 8 -5.53 -9.76 7.54
N PHE A 9 -6.14 -9.73 8.73
CA PHE A 9 -6.09 -8.58 9.62
C PHE A 9 -4.65 -8.19 9.98
N PHE A 10 -3.83 -9.12 10.49
CA PHE A 10 -2.47 -8.81 10.91
C PHE A 10 -1.54 -8.46 9.74
N LEU A 11 -1.67 -9.12 8.58
CA LEU A 11 -0.85 -8.83 7.41
C LEU A 11 -1.18 -7.49 6.76
N ILE A 12 -2.44 -7.05 6.83
CA ILE A 12 -2.90 -5.79 6.22
C ILE A 12 -2.81 -4.61 7.20
N ALA A 13 -3.12 -4.80 8.48
CA ALA A 13 -3.12 -3.74 9.48
C ALA A 13 -1.70 -3.20 9.78
N THR A 14 -0.66 -4.02 9.55
CA THR A 14 0.73 -3.61 9.79
C THR A 14 1.13 -2.42 8.93
N PRO A 15 1.81 -1.40 9.52
CA PRO A 15 2.29 -0.24 8.76
C PRO A 15 3.18 -0.69 7.60
N GLY A 16 2.74 -0.40 6.39
CA GLY A 16 3.44 -0.72 5.16
C GLY A 16 3.18 0.34 4.09
N PRO A 17 3.74 0.17 2.88
CA PRO A 17 3.61 1.12 1.79
C PRO A 17 2.18 1.58 1.52
N GLY A 18 1.20 0.66 1.45
CA GLY A 18 -0.20 0.99 1.14
C GLY A 18 -0.90 1.84 2.20
N VAL A 19 -0.84 1.44 3.48
CA VAL A 19 -1.50 2.18 4.57
C VAL A 19 -0.80 3.50 4.90
N LEU A 20 0.54 3.55 4.86
CA LEU A 20 1.30 4.78 5.13
C LEU A 20 1.16 5.81 3.99
N SER A 21 1.18 5.36 2.73
CA SER A 21 0.91 6.25 1.60
C SER A 21 -0.54 6.76 1.63
N THR A 22 -1.51 5.93 2.02
CA THR A 22 -2.90 6.35 2.20
C THR A 22 -3.03 7.45 3.25
N ALA A 23 -2.45 7.26 4.43
CA ALA A 23 -2.46 8.25 5.49
C ALA A 23 -1.71 9.53 5.08
N GLY A 24 -0.56 9.39 4.42
CA GLY A 24 0.22 10.54 3.93
C GLY A 24 -0.50 11.34 2.84
N VAL A 25 -1.17 10.67 1.90
CA VAL A 25 -2.02 11.33 0.89
C VAL A 25 -3.21 12.00 1.56
N GLY A 26 -3.84 11.36 2.54
CA GLY A 26 -4.90 11.96 3.35
C GLY A 26 -4.45 13.23 4.08
N ALA A 27 -3.27 13.21 4.71
CA ALA A 27 -2.70 14.34 5.43
C ALA A 27 -2.28 15.49 4.51
N GLY A 28 -1.70 15.17 3.34
CA GLY A 28 -1.21 16.19 2.41
C GLY A 28 -2.30 16.80 1.52
N TYR A 29 -3.34 16.03 1.18
CA TYR A 29 -4.29 16.39 0.10
C TYR A 29 -5.76 16.22 0.48
N GLY A 30 -6.05 15.79 1.71
CA GLY A 30 -7.41 15.65 2.23
C GLY A 30 -8.14 14.37 1.79
N PHE A 31 -9.31 14.15 2.39
CA PHE A 31 -10.08 12.91 2.27
C PHE A 31 -10.52 12.61 0.82
N GLY A 32 -11.07 13.60 0.12
CA GLY A 32 -11.62 13.38 -1.24
C GLY A 32 -10.57 12.97 -2.26
N LYS A 33 -9.37 13.56 -2.21
CA LYS A 33 -8.25 13.15 -3.07
C LYS A 33 -7.68 11.80 -2.64
N GLY A 34 -7.54 11.58 -1.34
CA GLY A 34 -7.09 10.30 -0.80
C GLY A 34 -8.03 9.14 -1.14
N LEU A 35 -9.34 9.36 -1.24
CA LEU A 35 -10.29 8.31 -1.66
C LEU A 35 -10.02 7.83 -3.09
N ARG A 36 -9.68 8.73 -4.02
CA ARG A 36 -9.28 8.36 -5.39
C ARG A 36 -8.00 7.52 -5.39
N TYR A 37 -7.05 7.85 -4.52
CA TYR A 37 -5.82 7.07 -4.36
C TYR A 37 -6.10 5.68 -3.78
N VAL A 38 -6.90 5.59 -2.72
CA VAL A 38 -7.33 4.32 -2.10
C VAL A 38 -8.09 3.43 -3.08
N ALA A 39 -8.96 4.00 -3.93
CA ALA A 39 -9.60 3.25 -5.01
C ALA A 39 -8.56 2.65 -5.98
N GLY A 40 -7.49 3.38 -6.28
CA GLY A 40 -6.35 2.86 -7.02
C GLY A 40 -5.66 1.69 -6.32
N LEU A 41 -5.39 1.82 -5.01
CA LEU A 41 -4.79 0.73 -4.22
C LEU A 41 -5.70 -0.50 -4.16
N PHE A 42 -7.02 -0.30 -4.06
CA PHE A 42 -8.01 -1.37 -4.05
C PHE A 42 -7.99 -2.14 -5.37
N LEU A 43 -8.02 -1.43 -6.51
CA LEU A 43 -7.94 -2.06 -7.83
C LEU A 43 -6.60 -2.78 -8.00
N GLY A 44 -5.49 -2.11 -7.67
CA GLY A 44 -4.16 -2.67 -7.81
C GLY A 44 -3.94 -3.92 -6.95
N THR A 45 -4.42 -3.95 -5.70
CA THR A 45 -4.28 -5.13 -4.85
C THR A 45 -5.07 -6.32 -5.36
N ASN A 46 -6.26 -6.09 -5.93
CA ASN A 46 -7.07 -7.15 -6.52
C ASN A 46 -6.48 -7.66 -7.83
N ILE A 47 -5.87 -6.79 -8.65
CA ILE A 47 -5.10 -7.22 -9.83
C ILE A 47 -3.93 -8.13 -9.42
N VAL A 48 -3.18 -7.74 -8.40
CA VAL A 48 -2.09 -8.57 -7.85
C VAL A 48 -2.62 -9.90 -7.30
N ALA A 49 -3.72 -9.87 -6.55
CA ALA A 49 -4.36 -11.08 -6.02
C ALA A 49 -4.77 -12.04 -7.15
N LEU A 50 -5.39 -11.53 -8.21
CA LEU A 50 -5.73 -12.33 -9.39
C LEU A 50 -4.48 -12.92 -10.05
N GLY A 51 -3.40 -12.14 -10.17
CA GLY A 51 -2.11 -12.63 -10.66
C GLY A 51 -1.54 -13.78 -9.81
N VAL A 52 -1.73 -13.73 -8.50
CA VAL A 52 -1.35 -14.81 -7.57
C VAL A 52 -2.24 -16.03 -7.75
N ILE A 53 -3.58 -15.86 -7.71
CA ILE A 53 -4.57 -16.94 -7.80
C ILE A 53 -4.42 -17.72 -9.11
N THR A 54 -4.18 -17.02 -10.22
CA THR A 54 -3.98 -17.62 -11.55
C THR A 54 -2.60 -18.24 -11.75
N GLY A 55 -1.66 -18.03 -10.82
CA GLY A 55 -0.27 -18.49 -10.94
C GLY A 55 0.64 -17.60 -11.81
N LEU A 56 0.10 -16.58 -12.48
CA LEU A 56 0.88 -15.62 -13.29
C LEU A 56 2.02 -14.98 -12.48
N ALA A 57 1.74 -14.59 -11.23
CA ALA A 57 2.73 -14.01 -10.34
C ALA A 57 3.89 -14.98 -10.06
N ALA A 58 3.62 -16.29 -9.93
CA ALA A 58 4.67 -17.28 -9.72
C ALA A 58 5.58 -17.41 -10.95
N ILE A 59 5.00 -17.40 -12.16
CA ILE A 59 5.75 -17.45 -13.42
C ILE A 59 6.64 -16.20 -13.55
N VAL A 60 6.06 -15.00 -13.39
CA VAL A 60 6.78 -13.74 -13.52
C VAL A 60 7.88 -13.62 -12.45
N LEU A 61 7.57 -13.93 -11.19
CA LEU A 61 8.52 -13.82 -10.08
C LEU A 61 9.50 -15.02 -9.99
N SER A 62 9.42 -15.98 -10.91
CA SER A 62 10.44 -17.03 -11.05
C SER A 62 11.75 -16.47 -11.62
N VAL A 63 11.67 -15.36 -12.37
CA VAL A 63 12.82 -14.65 -12.92
C VAL A 63 13.46 -13.77 -11.84
N PRO A 64 14.67 -14.08 -11.34
CA PRO A 64 15.24 -13.39 -10.17
C PRO A 64 15.39 -11.87 -10.35
N VAL A 65 15.73 -11.42 -11.56
CA VAL A 65 15.90 -9.99 -11.86
C VAL A 65 14.61 -9.20 -11.70
N ILE A 66 13.44 -9.81 -11.93
CA ILE A 66 12.16 -9.11 -11.80
C ILE A 66 11.89 -8.70 -10.35
N ARG A 67 12.28 -9.54 -9.37
CA ARG A 67 12.14 -9.21 -7.95
C ARG A 67 12.94 -7.95 -7.60
N TRP A 68 14.17 -7.86 -8.10
CA TRP A 68 15.03 -6.69 -7.90
C TRP A 68 14.49 -5.44 -8.58
N VAL A 69 13.97 -5.57 -9.80
CA VAL A 69 13.35 -4.46 -10.53
C VAL A 69 12.12 -3.94 -9.78
N LEU A 70 11.22 -4.82 -9.32
CA LEU A 70 10.04 -4.44 -8.55
C LEU A 70 10.44 -3.77 -7.22
N MET A 71 11.44 -4.32 -6.53
CA MET A 71 11.95 -3.74 -5.29
C MET A 71 12.53 -2.34 -5.51
N ALA A 72 13.36 -2.15 -6.53
CA ALA A 72 13.93 -0.85 -6.88
C ALA A 72 12.86 0.15 -7.33
N ALA A 73 11.91 -0.29 -8.16
CA ALA A 73 10.80 0.54 -8.62
C ALA A 73 9.90 0.98 -7.44
N SER A 74 9.54 0.04 -6.56
CA SER A 74 8.77 0.34 -5.34
C SER A 74 9.51 1.29 -4.42
N LEU A 75 10.82 1.11 -4.26
CA LEU A 75 11.68 2.01 -3.48
C LEU A 75 11.63 3.44 -4.04
N LEU A 76 11.95 3.60 -5.32
CA LEU A 76 11.97 4.90 -5.98
C LEU A 76 10.61 5.57 -5.93
N TYR A 77 9.54 4.80 -6.13
CA TYR A 77 8.19 5.33 -6.08
C TYR A 77 7.75 5.76 -4.67
N LEU A 78 8.17 5.03 -3.64
CA LEU A 78 7.93 5.43 -2.26
C LEU A 78 8.76 6.65 -1.86
N LEU A 79 10.02 6.76 -2.30
CA LEU A 79 10.80 7.99 -2.13
C LEU A 79 10.10 9.19 -2.78
N TYR A 80 9.60 9.00 -4.00
CA TYR A 80 8.80 9.99 -4.71
C TYR A 80 7.54 10.38 -3.93
N LEU A 81 6.75 9.41 -3.46
CA LEU A 81 5.54 9.67 -2.68
C LEU A 81 5.87 10.37 -1.35
N ALA A 82 6.94 9.97 -0.66
CA ALA A 82 7.37 10.59 0.59
C ALA A 82 7.70 12.07 0.37
N ALA A 83 8.46 12.40 -0.70
CA ALA A 83 8.74 13.77 -1.08
C ALA A 83 7.46 14.55 -1.40
N ARG A 84 6.55 13.94 -2.17
CA ARG A 84 5.24 14.53 -2.51
C ARG A 84 4.36 14.81 -1.29
N ILE A 85 4.44 13.99 -0.25
CA ILE A 85 3.74 14.19 1.03
C ILE A 85 4.44 15.30 1.83
N ALA A 86 5.76 15.19 2.01
CA ALA A 86 6.59 16.15 2.73
C ALA A 86 6.43 17.59 2.24
N PHE A 87 6.34 17.79 0.92
CA PHE A 87 6.23 19.10 0.29
C PHE A 87 4.80 19.49 -0.13
N ALA A 88 3.78 18.75 0.31
CA ALA A 88 2.39 19.11 0.02
C ALA A 88 2.07 20.53 0.52
N GLY A 89 1.47 21.36 -0.33
CA GLY A 89 1.14 22.76 -0.04
C GLY A 89 2.32 23.76 -0.09
N SER A 90 3.55 23.30 -0.37
CA SER A 90 4.71 24.18 -0.48
C SER A 90 4.78 24.89 -1.84
N LYS A 91 4.98 26.22 -1.83
CA LYS A 91 5.24 27.03 -3.03
C LYS A 91 6.68 26.93 -3.57
N ILE A 92 7.59 26.31 -2.82
CA ILE A 92 9.04 26.25 -3.12
C ILE A 92 9.43 24.90 -3.76
N ALA A 93 8.46 24.05 -4.10
CA ALA A 93 8.77 22.69 -4.56
C ALA A 93 9.09 22.64 -6.07
N PHE A 94 10.31 22.20 -6.42
CA PHE A 94 10.71 21.84 -7.79
C PHE A 94 9.84 20.72 -8.41
N ILE A 95 9.17 19.94 -7.55
CA ILE A 95 8.11 19.01 -7.93
C ILE A 95 6.79 19.74 -7.68
N ALA A 96 5.99 19.98 -8.73
CA ALA A 96 4.65 20.55 -8.58
C ALA A 96 3.76 19.62 -7.72
N ALA A 97 3.83 19.75 -6.40
CA ALA A 97 3.09 18.98 -5.42
C ALA A 97 1.66 19.51 -5.24
N THR A 98 1.13 20.20 -6.25
CA THR A 98 -0.23 20.73 -6.28
C THR A 98 -1.25 19.66 -6.67
N VAL A 99 -0.85 18.63 -7.43
CA VAL A 99 -1.75 17.60 -7.96
C VAL A 99 -1.65 16.31 -7.16
N ALA A 100 -2.60 16.02 -6.28
CA ALA A 100 -2.63 14.80 -5.46
C ALA A 100 -2.47 13.48 -6.26
N PRO A 101 -1.79 12.45 -5.71
CA PRO A 101 -1.80 11.11 -6.30
C PRO A 101 -3.24 10.58 -6.50
N GLY A 102 -3.52 10.03 -7.67
CA GLY A 102 -4.85 9.53 -8.04
C GLY A 102 -4.93 8.00 -8.14
N ILE A 103 -5.94 7.50 -8.87
CA ILE A 103 -6.17 6.05 -9.06
C ILE A 103 -4.94 5.36 -9.66
N GLY A 104 -4.38 5.91 -10.75
CA GLY A 104 -3.22 5.30 -11.42
C GLY A 104 -1.99 5.19 -10.50
N ALA A 105 -1.81 6.16 -9.60
CA ALA A 105 -0.74 6.13 -8.59
C ALA A 105 -0.94 4.98 -7.59
N GLY A 106 -2.18 4.73 -7.15
CA GLY A 106 -2.50 3.61 -6.27
C GLY A 106 -2.32 2.25 -6.97
N VAL A 107 -2.80 2.13 -8.22
CA VAL A 107 -2.62 0.89 -9.01
C VAL A 107 -1.13 0.60 -9.21
N LEU A 108 -0.37 1.61 -9.61
CA LEU A 108 1.07 1.49 -9.81
C LEU A 108 1.77 1.04 -8.53
N LEU A 109 1.46 1.64 -7.37
CA LEU A 109 2.07 1.23 -6.09
C LEU A 109 1.87 -0.27 -5.86
N GLN A 110 0.65 -0.77 -5.99
CA GLN A 110 0.38 -2.18 -5.74
C GLN A 110 1.09 -3.09 -6.75
N ALA A 111 1.10 -2.70 -8.02
CA ALA A 111 1.71 -3.47 -9.09
C ALA A 111 3.23 -3.62 -8.92
N ILE A 112 3.92 -2.58 -8.44
CA ILE A 112 5.37 -2.62 -8.23
C ILE A 112 5.78 -3.10 -6.84
N ASN A 113 4.85 -3.18 -5.88
CA ASN A 113 5.16 -3.45 -4.48
C ASN A 113 5.35 -4.96 -4.23
N PRO A 114 6.59 -5.44 -3.94
CA PRO A 114 6.84 -6.85 -3.68
C PRO A 114 6.09 -7.38 -2.44
N LYS A 115 5.78 -6.53 -1.44
CA LYS A 115 4.95 -6.92 -0.28
C LYS A 115 3.55 -7.33 -0.73
N ALA A 116 2.98 -6.69 -1.75
CA ALA A 116 1.65 -7.04 -2.25
C ALA A 116 1.61 -8.47 -2.77
N TYR A 117 2.62 -8.88 -3.55
CA TYR A 117 2.73 -10.25 -4.03
C TYR A 117 3.00 -11.23 -2.89
N ALA A 118 3.94 -10.93 -1.99
CA ALA A 118 4.25 -11.81 -0.87
C ALA A 118 3.04 -12.07 0.04
N VAL A 119 2.32 -11.00 0.43
CA VAL A 119 1.11 -11.10 1.27
C VAL A 119 0.01 -11.89 0.57
N ASN A 120 -0.29 -11.57 -0.70
CA ASN A 120 -1.34 -12.30 -1.42
C ASN A 120 -0.96 -13.78 -1.62
N THR A 121 0.30 -14.09 -1.94
CA THR A 121 0.77 -15.47 -2.02
C THR A 121 0.57 -16.20 -0.69
N SER A 122 1.05 -15.63 0.42
CA SER A 122 0.87 -16.24 1.75
C SER A 122 -0.60 -16.47 2.10
N LEU A 123 -1.49 -15.50 1.80
CA LEU A 123 -2.91 -15.61 2.08
C LEU A 123 -3.60 -16.71 1.24
N PHE A 124 -3.37 -16.70 -0.07
CA PHE A 124 -4.08 -17.60 -0.98
C PHE A 124 -3.54 -19.04 -0.95
N THR A 125 -2.25 -19.24 -0.66
CA THR A 125 -1.64 -20.59 -0.62
C THR A 125 -1.42 -21.14 0.79
N GLY A 126 -1.19 -20.29 1.79
CA GLY A 126 -0.76 -20.69 3.13
C GLY A 126 -1.87 -20.97 4.14
N PHE A 127 -3.13 -20.71 3.79
CA PHE A 127 -4.28 -20.84 4.70
C PHE A 127 -5.44 -21.60 4.05
N PRO A 128 -5.29 -22.91 3.74
CA PRO A 128 -6.37 -23.73 3.24
C PRO A 128 -7.47 -23.88 4.31
N TYR A 129 -8.75 -23.80 3.91
CA TYR A 129 -9.86 -24.10 4.83
C TYR A 129 -11.07 -24.78 4.18
N ALA A 130 -11.09 -24.93 2.86
CA ALA A 130 -12.06 -25.69 2.10
C ALA A 130 -11.38 -26.29 0.85
N PRO A 131 -10.31 -27.12 1.03
CA PRO A 131 -9.47 -27.59 -0.08
C PRO A 131 -10.23 -28.43 -1.12
N GLU A 132 -11.32 -29.08 -0.70
CA GLU A 132 -12.19 -29.88 -1.58
C GLU A 132 -13.11 -29.02 -2.49
N ASN A 133 -13.19 -27.70 -2.25
CA ASN A 133 -13.98 -26.78 -3.05
C ASN A 133 -13.24 -25.46 -3.29
N LEU A 134 -12.29 -25.51 -4.23
CA LEU A 134 -11.41 -24.39 -4.56
C LEU A 134 -12.16 -23.14 -5.03
N THR A 135 -13.29 -23.29 -5.70
CA THR A 135 -14.12 -22.16 -6.14
C THR A 135 -14.72 -21.44 -4.94
N TYR A 136 -15.35 -22.19 -4.03
CA TYR A 136 -15.87 -21.63 -2.78
C TYR A 136 -14.76 -20.99 -1.95
N GLU A 137 -13.62 -21.67 -1.79
CA GLU A 137 -12.51 -21.15 -1.01
C GLU A 137 -11.97 -19.84 -1.60
N THR A 138 -11.71 -19.80 -2.92
CA THR A 138 -11.19 -18.61 -3.60
C THR A 138 -12.15 -17.42 -3.48
N ILE A 139 -13.44 -17.63 -3.74
CA ILE A 139 -14.46 -16.57 -3.66
C ILE A 139 -14.56 -16.04 -2.23
N THR A 140 -14.65 -16.94 -1.24
CA THR A 140 -14.76 -16.52 0.15
C THR A 140 -13.48 -15.85 0.67
N LYS A 141 -12.29 -16.28 0.21
CA LYS A 141 -11.03 -15.58 0.51
C LYS A 141 -11.02 -14.17 -0.03
N LEU A 142 -11.42 -13.97 -1.30
CA LEU A 142 -11.52 -12.64 -1.90
C LEU A 142 -12.49 -11.73 -1.14
N LEU A 143 -13.65 -12.25 -0.74
CA LEU A 143 -14.63 -11.51 0.05
C LEU A 143 -14.06 -11.11 1.41
N ILE A 144 -13.46 -12.05 2.15
CA ILE A 144 -12.88 -11.78 3.48
C ILE A 144 -11.73 -10.78 3.39
N VAL A 145 -10.81 -10.96 2.42
CA VAL A 145 -9.68 -10.04 2.19
C VAL A 145 -10.20 -8.63 1.96
N ASN A 146 -11.14 -8.44 1.05
CA ASN A 146 -11.65 -7.11 0.72
C ASN A 146 -12.50 -6.52 1.87
N ALA A 147 -13.29 -7.34 2.57
CA ALA A 147 -14.09 -6.90 3.71
C ALA A 147 -13.22 -6.38 4.87
N ILE A 148 -12.01 -6.89 5.04
CA ILE A 148 -11.04 -6.41 6.06
C ILE A 148 -10.16 -5.28 5.50
N TRP A 149 -9.72 -5.39 4.25
CA TRP A 149 -8.82 -4.43 3.62
C TRP A 149 -9.44 -3.03 3.53
N ILE A 150 -10.70 -2.93 3.09
CA ILE A 150 -11.42 -1.67 2.87
C ILE A 150 -11.50 -0.84 4.16
N PRO A 151 -12.07 -1.33 5.28
CA PRO A 151 -12.18 -0.53 6.49
C PRO A 151 -10.82 -0.13 7.06
N ILE A 152 -9.79 -0.98 6.98
CA ILE A 152 -8.43 -0.62 7.42
C ILE A 152 -7.89 0.57 6.60
N HIS A 153 -7.97 0.51 5.28
CA HIS A 153 -7.45 1.60 4.44
C HIS A 153 -8.26 2.88 4.58
N LEU A 154 -9.59 2.78 4.74
CA LEU A 154 -10.44 3.93 5.02
C LEU A 154 -10.14 4.53 6.40
N ALA A 155 -9.83 3.72 7.42
CA ALA A 155 -9.42 4.20 8.73
C ALA A 155 -8.08 4.96 8.67
N TRP A 156 -7.08 4.43 7.94
CA TRP A 156 -5.82 5.13 7.72
C TRP A 156 -5.99 6.41 6.90
N LEU A 157 -6.87 6.41 5.90
CA LEU A 157 -7.22 7.61 5.13
C LEU A 157 -7.86 8.66 6.04
N TRP A 158 -8.82 8.24 6.87
CA TRP A 158 -9.49 9.11 7.81
C TRP A 158 -8.51 9.69 8.84
N ALA A 159 -7.60 8.88 9.38
CA ALA A 159 -6.55 9.33 10.30
C ALA A 159 -5.61 10.35 9.64
N GLY A 160 -5.22 10.11 8.38
CA GLY A 160 -4.44 11.09 7.62
C GLY A 160 -5.21 12.39 7.37
N ALA A 161 -6.45 12.27 6.89
CA ALA A 161 -7.28 13.42 6.53
C ALA A 161 -7.78 14.22 7.74
N SER A 162 -7.92 13.60 8.92
CA SER A 162 -8.27 14.32 10.14
C SER A 162 -7.16 15.30 10.52
N LEU A 163 -5.89 14.91 10.38
CA LEU A 163 -4.74 15.80 10.57
C LEU A 163 -4.76 16.99 9.60
N HIS A 164 -5.15 16.75 8.34
CA HIS A 164 -5.32 17.80 7.34
C HIS A 164 -6.43 18.82 7.71
N ARG A 165 -7.48 18.38 8.42
CA ARG A 165 -8.63 19.21 8.77
C ARG A 165 -8.43 20.08 10.01
N LEU A 166 -7.35 19.90 10.75
CA LEU A 166 -7.12 20.57 12.04
C LEU A 166 -6.83 22.09 11.94
N ASN A 167 -7.01 22.72 10.77
CA ASN A 167 -6.72 24.15 10.49
C ASN A 167 -5.39 24.61 11.13
N LEU A 168 -4.39 23.75 11.05
CA LEU A 168 -3.09 23.95 11.66
C LEU A 168 -2.35 25.07 10.93
N SER A 169 -1.44 25.75 11.64
CA SER A 169 -0.51 26.65 10.97
C SER A 169 0.33 25.89 9.94
N ASP A 170 0.76 26.57 8.88
CA ASP A 170 1.58 25.98 7.81
C ASP A 170 2.82 25.24 8.34
N SER A 171 3.41 25.75 9.42
CA SER A 171 4.56 25.13 10.10
C SER A 171 4.19 23.79 10.77
N ALA A 172 3.04 23.72 11.45
CA ALA A 172 2.57 22.49 12.08
C ALA A 172 2.16 21.44 11.04
N GLN A 173 1.47 21.84 9.97
CA GLN A 173 1.13 20.93 8.86
C GLN A 173 2.38 20.38 8.18
N ARG A 174 3.41 21.21 7.98
CA ARG A 174 4.71 20.77 7.44
C ARG A 174 5.40 19.74 8.35
N LYS A 175 5.40 19.94 9.67
CA LYS A 175 5.96 18.98 10.62
C LYS A 175 5.26 17.61 10.53
N ILE A 176 3.93 17.60 10.42
CA ILE A 176 3.16 16.37 10.22
C ILE A 176 3.54 15.69 8.90
N ASN A 177 3.58 16.47 7.81
CA ASN A 177 3.96 15.95 6.50
C ASN A 177 5.38 15.33 6.51
N TYR A 178 6.33 15.97 7.21
CA TYR A 178 7.68 15.43 7.41
C TYR A 178 7.69 14.16 8.27
N ALA A 179 6.91 14.11 9.35
CA ALA A 179 6.78 12.91 10.17
C ALA A 179 6.20 11.72 9.39
N MET A 180 5.19 11.96 8.55
CA MET A 180 4.60 10.96 7.67
C MET A 180 5.59 10.48 6.61
N ALA A 181 6.30 11.41 5.97
CA ALA A 181 7.35 11.07 5.02
C ALA A 181 8.46 10.25 5.68
N ALA A 182 8.94 10.67 6.85
CA ALA A 182 9.96 9.95 7.61
C ALA A 182 9.50 8.53 8.00
N SER A 183 8.25 8.37 8.41
CA SER A 183 7.68 7.05 8.71
C SER A 183 7.67 6.14 7.47
N MET A 184 7.35 6.69 6.30
CA MET A 184 7.40 5.94 5.05
C MET A 184 8.83 5.59 4.63
N LEU A 185 9.79 6.51 4.83
CA LEU A 185 11.21 6.28 4.60
C LEU A 185 11.78 5.21 5.55
N ALA A 186 11.35 5.17 6.80
CA ALA A 186 11.75 4.13 7.75
C ALA A 186 11.30 2.74 7.28
N VAL A 187 10.05 2.60 6.82
CA VAL A 187 9.56 1.33 6.24
C VAL A 187 10.34 0.94 4.99
N VAL A 188 10.67 1.91 4.15
CA VAL A 188 11.53 1.70 2.97
C VAL A 188 12.92 1.19 3.36
N ALA A 189 13.56 1.79 4.37
CA ALA A 189 14.87 1.38 4.85
C ALA A 189 14.84 -0.04 5.44
N LEU A 190 13.82 -0.36 6.23
CA LEU A 190 13.62 -1.71 6.77
C LEU A 190 13.43 -2.75 5.66
N ALA A 191 12.65 -2.41 4.63
CA ALA A 191 12.45 -3.28 3.48
C ALA A 191 13.78 -3.54 2.74
N LEU A 192 14.60 -2.50 2.52
CA LEU A 192 15.92 -2.63 1.92
C LEU A 192 16.86 -3.53 2.72
N ILE A 193 16.95 -3.31 4.04
CA ILE A 193 17.79 -4.12 4.93
C ILE A 193 17.32 -5.59 4.90
N SER A 194 16.02 -5.83 4.91
CA SER A 194 15.47 -7.19 4.84
C SER A 194 15.78 -7.88 3.50
N GLY A 195 15.68 -7.15 2.39
CA GLY A 195 15.95 -7.67 1.06
C GLY A 195 17.42 -7.98 0.84
N LEU A 196 18.32 -7.14 1.34
CA LEU A 196 19.77 -7.36 1.28
C LEU A 196 20.23 -8.57 2.11
N ARG A 197 19.52 -8.91 3.20
CA ARG A 197 19.82 -10.10 4.02
C ARG A 197 19.29 -11.40 3.43
N ALA A 198 18.31 -11.33 2.53
CA ALA A 198 17.68 -12.49 1.90
C ALA A 198 18.27 -12.83 0.52
N ALA A 199 19.24 -12.03 0.06
CA ALA A 199 20.00 -12.18 -1.18
C ALA A 199 21.34 -12.86 -0.91
#